data_AF-A0A9D5LUK0-F1
#
_entry.id   AF-A0A9D5LUK0-F1
#
_cell.length_a   1.000
_cell.length_b   1.000
_cell.length_c   1.000
_cell.angle_alpha   90.00
_cell.angle_beta   90.00
_cell.angle_gamma   90.00
#
_symmetry.space_group_name_H-M   'P 1'
#
loop_
_entity.id
_entity.type
_entity.pdbx_description
1 polymer ?
#
loop_
_entity_poly.entity_id
_entity_poly.type
_entity_poly.pdbx_seq_one_letter_code
_entity_poly.pdbx_strand_id
1 'polypeptide(L)'
;MIATLFLTWHLYRKKVRESLKAATTILILQIKNIERNIEYLKAHGIVGTAISETPLHYSVPIFEDNAWNKYKHMFAAKLNSSDFATIEQFYETAQAIKTTQTLIKKKIEESLAAKSANYYNAKYGRVIAFTFFNEVDASKLFNDLQRFEKIYSTVNIQTYMPIEFYNGLSQGLNSYSRLSGTTTLVNLRKTGGLGKE
;
A
#
# COMPACT_ATOMS: atom_id res chain seq x y z
N MET A 1 -41.63 -34.41 -7.14
CA MET A 1 -41.00 -33.74 -5.98
C MET A 1 -39.58 -34.23 -5.67
N ILE A 2 -39.27 -35.53 -5.73
CA ILE A 2 -37.90 -36.02 -5.40
C ILE A 2 -36.85 -35.53 -6.44
N ALA A 3 -37.16 -35.59 -7.74
CA ALA A 3 -36.25 -35.15 -8.80
C ALA A 3 -35.92 -33.64 -8.73
N THR A 4 -36.90 -32.81 -8.37
CA THR A 4 -36.70 -31.36 -8.19
C THR A 4 -35.81 -31.08 -6.98
N LEU A 5 -35.99 -31.79 -5.86
CA LEU A 5 -35.11 -31.67 -4.68
C LEU A 5 -33.66 -32.07 -4.98
N PHE A 6 -33.46 -33.17 -5.72
CA PHE A 6 -32.13 -33.60 -6.17
C PHE A 6 -31.46 -32.58 -7.07
N LEU A 7 -32.20 -32.02 -8.03
CA LEU A 7 -31.69 -30.98 -8.93
C LEU A 7 -31.31 -29.72 -8.16
N THR A 8 -32.16 -29.25 -7.25
CA THR A 8 -31.89 -28.07 -6.41
C THR A 8 -30.66 -28.29 -5.53
N TRP A 9 -30.51 -29.46 -4.92
CA TRP A 9 -29.33 -29.80 -4.11
C TRP A 9 -28.04 -29.84 -4.95
N HIS A 10 -28.11 -30.43 -6.15
CA HIS A 10 -26.97 -30.49 -7.07
C HIS A 10 -26.54 -29.08 -7.52
N LEU A 11 -27.49 -28.24 -7.93
CA LEU A 11 -27.23 -26.85 -8.33
C LEU A 11 -26.65 -26.03 -7.17
N TYR A 12 -27.19 -26.21 -5.96
CA TYR A 12 -26.66 -25.57 -4.75
C TYR A 12 -25.20 -25.97 -4.49
N ARG A 13 -24.89 -27.28 -4.53
CA ARG A 13 -23.50 -27.77 -4.35
C ARG A 13 -22.55 -27.23 -5.41
N LYS A 14 -22.99 -27.15 -6.68
CA LYS A 14 -22.19 -26.57 -7.77
C LYS A 14 -21.88 -25.11 -7.49
N LYS A 15 -22.88 -24.30 -7.14
CA LYS A 15 -22.73 -22.88 -6.80
C LYS A 15 -21.75 -22.67 -5.63
N VAL A 16 -21.85 -23.48 -4.58
CA VAL A 16 -20.93 -23.41 -3.43
C VAL A 16 -19.49 -23.70 -3.86
N ARG A 17 -19.25 -24.75 -4.67
CA ARG A 17 -17.91 -25.06 -5.18
C ARG A 17 -17.35 -23.94 -6.06
N GLU A 18 -18.16 -23.38 -6.95
CA GLU A 18 -17.76 -22.25 -7.80
C GLU A 18 -17.42 -21.01 -6.99
N SER A 19 -18.22 -20.68 -5.97
CA SER A 19 -17.93 -19.56 -5.06
C SER A 19 -16.63 -19.76 -4.28
N LEU A 20 -16.38 -20.98 -3.81
CA LEU A 20 -15.16 -21.31 -3.08
C LEU A 20 -13.94 -21.19 -4.00
N LYS A 21 -14.03 -21.74 -5.21
CA LYS A 21 -12.97 -21.63 -6.23
C LYS A 21 -12.66 -20.18 -6.58
N ALA A 22 -13.70 -19.35 -6.78
CA ALA A 22 -13.54 -17.93 -7.03
C ALA A 22 -12.85 -17.21 -5.86
N ALA A 23 -13.30 -17.46 -4.62
CA ALA A 23 -12.69 -16.90 -3.42
C ALA A 23 -11.20 -17.30 -3.31
N THR A 24 -10.88 -18.58 -3.53
CA THR A 24 -9.48 -19.06 -3.51
C THR A 24 -8.63 -18.40 -4.59
N THR A 25 -9.15 -18.24 -5.82
CA THR A 25 -8.42 -17.53 -6.88
C THR A 25 -8.11 -16.09 -6.47
N ILE A 26 -9.09 -15.38 -5.92
CA ILE A 26 -8.91 -14.01 -5.45
C ILE A 26 -7.85 -13.95 -4.34
N LEU A 27 -7.91 -14.86 -3.36
CA LEU A 27 -6.93 -14.93 -2.28
C LEU A 27 -5.51 -15.17 -2.81
N ILE A 28 -5.32 -16.12 -3.73
CA ILE A 28 -3.99 -16.41 -4.30
C ILE A 28 -3.45 -15.21 -5.07
N LEU A 29 -4.27 -14.58 -5.91
CA LEU A 29 -3.85 -13.40 -6.66
C LEU A 29 -3.46 -12.26 -5.72
N GLN A 30 -4.23 -12.06 -4.65
CA GLN A 30 -3.91 -11.04 -3.66
C GLN A 30 -2.65 -11.38 -2.88
N ILE A 31 -2.47 -12.61 -2.41
CA ILE A 31 -1.23 -13.06 -1.74
C ILE A 31 -0.02 -12.75 -2.63
N LYS A 32 -0.05 -13.14 -3.90
CA LYS A 32 1.05 -12.84 -4.84
C LYS A 32 1.32 -11.35 -5.00
N ASN A 33 0.27 -10.53 -5.08
CA ASN A 33 0.42 -9.08 -5.16
C ASN A 33 1.00 -8.48 -3.88
N ILE A 34 0.52 -8.92 -2.71
CA ILE A 34 1.04 -8.52 -1.40
C ILE A 34 2.53 -8.83 -1.32
N GLU A 35 2.90 -10.07 -1.65
CA GLU A 35 4.30 -10.50 -1.61
C GLU A 35 5.16 -9.63 -2.52
N ARG A 36 4.77 -9.45 -3.79
CA ARG A 36 5.50 -8.59 -4.73
C ARG A 36 5.66 -7.17 -4.20
N ASN A 37 4.60 -6.59 -3.65
CA ASN A 37 4.61 -5.21 -3.16
C ASN A 37 5.49 -5.06 -1.91
N ILE A 38 5.45 -6.02 -0.98
CA ILE A 38 6.33 -6.04 0.20
C ILE A 38 7.80 -6.23 -0.21
N GLU A 39 8.09 -7.11 -1.16
CA GLU A 39 9.46 -7.32 -1.66
C GLU A 39 10.02 -6.06 -2.34
N TYR A 40 9.18 -5.31 -3.06
CA TYR A 40 9.56 -3.99 -3.57
C TYR A 40 9.94 -3.03 -2.43
N LEU A 41 9.15 -3.00 -1.34
CA LEU A 41 9.45 -2.17 -0.18
C LEU A 41 10.72 -2.62 0.56
N LYS A 42 10.99 -3.92 0.65
CA LYS A 42 12.24 -4.44 1.21
C LYS A 42 13.45 -3.97 0.42
N ALA A 43 13.36 -3.98 -0.91
CA ALA A 43 14.46 -3.62 -1.78
C ALA A 43 14.71 -2.10 -1.86
N HIS A 44 13.65 -1.28 -1.79
CA HIS A 44 13.75 0.15 -2.11
C HIS A 44 13.19 1.09 -1.05
N GLY A 45 12.34 0.61 -0.13
CA GLY A 45 11.63 1.45 0.84
C GLY A 45 12.52 1.93 2.00
N ILE A 46 13.60 1.21 2.28
CA ILE A 46 14.58 1.53 3.33
C ILE A 46 15.98 1.45 2.72
N VAL A 47 16.80 2.48 2.94
CA VAL A 47 18.21 2.51 2.54
C VAL A 47 19.05 2.80 3.79
N GLY A 48 19.84 1.83 4.22
CA GLY A 48 20.56 1.89 5.49
C GLY A 48 19.58 2.00 6.67
N THR A 49 19.63 3.10 7.40
CA THR A 49 18.77 3.40 8.55
C THR A 49 17.70 4.45 8.26
N ALA A 50 17.48 4.78 6.98
CA ALA A 50 16.56 5.83 6.56
C ALA A 50 15.46 5.31 5.64
N ILE A 51 14.29 5.94 5.73
CA ILE A 51 13.20 5.77 4.78
C ILE A 51 13.58 6.41 3.44
N SER A 52 13.35 5.69 2.36
CA SER A 52 13.51 6.23 1.00
C SER A 52 12.20 6.87 0.53
N GLU A 53 12.16 8.20 0.51
CA GLU A 53 10.94 8.96 0.19
C GLU A 53 10.40 8.66 -1.21
N THR A 54 11.23 8.78 -2.25
CA THR A 54 10.78 8.64 -3.64
C THR A 54 10.19 7.25 -3.93
N PRO A 55 10.88 6.13 -3.60
CA PRO A 55 10.31 4.80 -3.77
C PRO A 55 9.04 4.58 -2.95
N LEU A 56 8.94 5.10 -1.73
CA LEU A 56 7.73 4.97 -0.93
C LEU A 56 6.56 5.78 -1.48
N HIS A 57 6.79 7.03 -1.86
CA HIS A 57 5.74 7.89 -2.39
C HIS A 57 5.06 7.28 -3.62
N TYR A 58 5.86 6.72 -4.54
CA TYR A 58 5.36 6.07 -5.75
C TYR A 58 5.08 4.57 -5.62
N SER A 59 5.32 3.98 -4.44
CA SER A 59 5.02 2.56 -4.22
C SER A 59 3.52 2.27 -4.31
N VAL A 60 3.18 1.12 -4.89
CA VAL A 60 1.82 0.59 -4.89
C VAL A 60 1.44 0.21 -3.44
N PRO A 61 0.22 0.50 -2.97
CA PRO A 61 -0.27 0.02 -1.68
C PRO A 61 -0.12 -1.51 -1.55
N ILE A 62 0.20 -2.02 -0.35
CA ILE A 62 0.32 -3.47 -0.14
C ILE A 62 -0.94 -4.22 -0.63
N PHE A 63 -2.12 -3.71 -0.29
CA PHE A 63 -3.41 -4.07 -0.88
C PHE A 63 -4.47 -3.02 -0.53
N GLU A 64 -5.56 -2.94 -1.30
CA GLU A 64 -6.71 -2.07 -0.99
C GLU A 64 -7.63 -2.72 0.05
N ASP A 65 -8.38 -3.75 -0.35
CA ASP A 65 -9.28 -4.47 0.55
C ASP A 65 -8.68 -5.79 1.03
N ASN A 66 -8.90 -6.14 2.30
CA ASN A 66 -8.43 -7.42 2.83
C ASN A 66 -9.36 -8.57 2.37
N ALA A 67 -8.97 -9.30 1.32
CA ALA A 67 -9.79 -10.40 0.80
C ALA A 67 -9.85 -11.59 1.76
N TRP A 68 -8.81 -11.80 2.58
CA TRP A 68 -8.87 -12.83 3.63
C TRP A 68 -9.97 -12.53 4.64
N ASN A 69 -10.07 -11.30 5.12
CA ASN A 69 -11.13 -10.93 6.06
C ASN A 69 -12.54 -11.13 5.45
N LYS A 70 -12.68 -10.90 4.13
CA LYS A 70 -13.91 -11.14 3.38
C LYS A 70 -14.27 -12.62 3.24
N TYR A 71 -13.29 -13.48 3.00
CA TYR A 71 -13.53 -14.89 2.61
C TYR A 71 -13.17 -15.94 3.67
N LYS A 72 -12.48 -15.58 4.76
CA LYS A 72 -11.96 -16.54 5.76
C LYS A 72 -13.00 -17.48 6.34
N HIS A 73 -14.23 -17.00 6.53
CA HIS A 73 -15.37 -17.81 6.98
C HIS A 73 -15.67 -19.02 6.06
N MET A 74 -15.38 -18.92 4.76
CA MET A 74 -15.55 -20.02 3.81
C MET A 74 -14.52 -21.15 4.00
N PHE A 75 -13.40 -20.84 4.65
CA PHE A 75 -12.26 -21.75 4.86
C PHE A 75 -12.12 -22.24 6.29
N ALA A 76 -12.79 -21.62 7.26
CA ALA A 76 -12.67 -21.93 8.69
C ALA A 76 -12.87 -23.41 9.02
N ALA A 77 -13.81 -24.09 8.35
CA ALA A 77 -14.07 -25.52 8.55
C ALA A 77 -13.36 -26.44 7.54
N LYS A 78 -12.57 -25.88 6.62
CA LYS A 78 -11.95 -26.62 5.51
C LYS A 78 -10.43 -26.67 5.56
N LEU A 79 -9.81 -25.66 6.18
CA LEU A 79 -8.39 -25.66 6.46
C LEU A 79 -8.14 -26.23 7.86
N ASN A 80 -6.98 -26.87 8.05
CA ASN A 80 -6.53 -27.17 9.40
C ASN A 80 -6.17 -25.87 10.13
N SER A 81 -6.19 -25.93 11.47
CA SER A 81 -5.98 -24.74 12.31
C SER A 81 -4.62 -24.07 12.08
N SER A 82 -3.58 -24.84 11.76
CA SER A 82 -2.24 -24.31 11.48
C SER A 82 -2.23 -23.48 10.21
N ASP A 83 -2.71 -24.04 9.09
CA ASP A 83 -2.77 -23.34 7.80
C ASP A 83 -3.65 -22.09 7.88
N PHE A 84 -4.78 -22.17 8.58
CA PHE A 84 -5.65 -21.03 8.80
C PHE A 84 -4.92 -19.91 9.57
N ALA A 85 -4.26 -20.25 10.69
CA ALA A 85 -3.51 -19.29 11.49
C ALA A 85 -2.34 -18.68 10.73
N THR A 86 -1.63 -19.46 9.92
CA THR A 86 -0.52 -18.96 9.09
C THR A 86 -1.00 -17.96 8.04
N ILE A 87 -2.17 -18.19 7.41
CA ILE A 87 -2.75 -17.22 6.47
C ILE A 87 -3.23 -15.96 7.21
N GLU A 88 -3.89 -16.11 8.37
CA GLU A 88 -4.31 -14.96 9.18
C GLU A 88 -3.09 -14.09 9.55
N GLN A 89 -2.02 -14.70 10.08
CA GLN A 89 -0.80 -13.99 10.47
C GLN A 89 -0.13 -13.28 9.28
N PHE A 90 -0.12 -13.90 8.09
CA PHE A 90 0.37 -13.25 6.87
C PHE A 90 -0.42 -11.96 6.58
N TYR A 91 -1.74 -12.02 6.63
CA TYR A 91 -2.61 -10.88 6.36
C TYR A 91 -2.54 -9.80 7.45
N GLU A 92 -2.40 -10.19 8.71
CA GLU A 92 -2.18 -9.26 9.83
C GLU A 92 -0.86 -8.50 9.66
N THR A 93 0.21 -9.22 9.34
CA THR A 93 1.53 -8.63 9.09
C THR A 93 1.49 -7.69 7.87
N ALA A 94 0.86 -8.12 6.78
CA ALA A 94 0.67 -7.30 5.59
C ALA A 94 -0.17 -6.04 5.88
N GLN A 95 -1.20 -6.14 6.72
CA GLN A 95 -2.03 -5.01 7.16
C GLN A 95 -1.24 -4.02 8.02
N ALA A 96 -0.37 -4.50 8.91
CA ALA A 96 0.52 -3.63 9.69
C ALA A 96 1.48 -2.86 8.78
N ILE A 97 2.13 -3.53 7.82
CA ILE A 97 3.01 -2.90 6.83
C ILE A 97 2.23 -1.87 6.00
N LYS A 98 1.03 -2.23 5.51
CA LYS A 98 0.15 -1.32 4.77
C LYS A 98 -0.15 -0.05 5.55
N THR A 99 -0.49 -0.20 6.83
CA THR A 99 -0.84 0.93 7.71
C THR A 99 0.34 1.89 7.84
N THR A 100 1.53 1.36 8.14
CA THR A 100 2.75 2.17 8.22
C THR A 100 3.11 2.82 6.88
N GLN A 101 3.05 2.07 5.77
CA GLN A 101 3.27 2.60 4.41
C GLN A 101 2.32 3.79 4.14
N THR A 102 1.04 3.66 4.47
CA THR A 102 0.02 4.69 4.23
C THR A 102 0.33 5.96 5.05
N LEU A 103 0.69 5.81 6.32
CA LEU A 103 1.06 6.93 7.19
C LEU A 103 2.30 7.67 6.66
N ILE A 104 3.31 6.92 6.21
CA ILE A 104 4.52 7.50 5.62
C ILE A 104 4.19 8.25 4.35
N LYS A 105 3.42 7.66 3.43
CA LYS A 105 3.01 8.32 2.19
C LYS A 105 2.26 9.61 2.46
N LYS A 106 1.31 9.60 3.40
CA LYS A 106 0.60 10.80 3.85
C LYS A 106 1.57 11.87 4.37
N LYS A 107 2.60 11.47 5.14
CA LYS A 107 3.60 12.42 5.64
C LYS A 107 4.41 13.07 4.52
N ILE A 108 4.77 12.30 3.48
CA ILE A 108 5.43 12.83 2.28
C ILE A 108 4.50 13.83 1.57
N GLU A 109 3.23 13.48 1.40
CA GLU A 109 2.23 14.35 0.76
C GLU A 109 2.03 15.67 1.53
N GLU A 110 1.94 15.62 2.86
CA GLU A 110 1.87 16.80 3.72
C GLU A 110 3.11 17.70 3.56
N SER A 111 4.30 17.09 3.51
CA SER A 111 5.57 17.79 3.30
C SER A 111 5.62 18.46 1.92
N LEU A 112 5.19 17.76 0.87
CA LEU A 112 5.09 18.33 -0.48
C LEU A 112 4.11 19.49 -0.53
N ALA A 113 2.93 19.35 0.07
CA ALA A 113 1.93 20.42 0.15
C ALA A 113 2.47 21.65 0.90
N ALA A 114 3.18 21.44 2.01
CA ALA A 114 3.81 22.53 2.77
C ALA A 114 4.89 23.24 1.96
N LYS A 115 5.73 22.52 1.21
CA LYS A 115 6.74 23.11 0.31
C LYS A 115 6.08 23.96 -0.78
N SER A 116 5.05 23.43 -1.44
CA SER A 116 4.28 24.16 -2.45
C SER A 116 3.64 25.41 -1.87
N ALA A 117 3.01 25.32 -0.70
CA ALA A 117 2.39 26.46 -0.04
C ALA A 117 3.41 27.56 0.28
N ASN A 118 4.57 27.19 0.85
CA ASN A 118 5.64 28.17 1.15
C ASN A 118 6.21 28.82 -0.12
N TYR A 119 6.41 28.04 -1.19
CA TYR A 119 6.83 28.57 -2.49
C TYR A 119 5.86 29.62 -3.02
N TYR A 120 4.56 29.29 -3.04
CA TYR A 120 3.55 30.23 -3.53
C TYR A 120 3.40 31.44 -2.62
N ASN A 121 3.43 31.27 -1.29
CA ASN A 121 3.38 32.38 -0.34
C ASN A 121 4.54 33.35 -0.54
N ALA A 122 5.76 32.86 -0.77
CA ALA A 122 6.90 33.72 -1.07
C ALA A 122 6.69 34.52 -2.37
N LYS A 123 6.21 33.88 -3.44
CA LYS A 123 5.94 34.55 -4.72
C LYS A 123 4.82 35.59 -4.62
N TYR A 124 3.67 35.21 -4.05
CA TYR A 124 2.54 36.13 -3.88
C TYR A 124 2.87 37.26 -2.93
N GLY A 125 3.59 36.99 -1.83
CA GLY A 125 4.08 38.01 -0.91
C GLY A 125 4.93 39.06 -1.61
N ARG A 126 5.82 38.66 -2.54
CA ARG A 126 6.62 39.62 -3.31
C ARG A 126 5.78 40.45 -4.28
N VAL A 127 4.79 39.84 -4.95
CA VAL A 127 3.87 40.58 -5.85
C VAL A 127 3.04 41.58 -5.06
N ILE A 128 2.49 41.20 -3.91
CA ILE A 128 1.72 42.10 -3.03
C ILE A 128 2.59 43.25 -2.53
N ALA A 129 3.84 42.98 -2.13
CA ALA A 129 4.76 44.04 -1.73
C ALA A 129 5.03 45.02 -2.88
N PHE A 130 5.28 44.50 -4.09
CA PHE A 130 5.50 45.32 -5.28
C PHE A 130 4.31 46.25 -5.57
N THR A 131 3.07 45.74 -5.51
CA THR A 131 1.87 46.55 -5.72
C THR A 131 1.60 47.53 -4.59
N PHE A 132 1.79 47.12 -3.33
CA PHE A 132 1.52 47.96 -2.17
C PHE A 132 2.50 49.14 -2.04
N PHE A 133 3.78 48.91 -2.32
CA PHE A 133 4.81 49.95 -2.25
C PHE A 133 4.95 50.77 -3.54
N ASN A 134 4.07 50.57 -4.54
CA ASN A 134 4.14 51.23 -5.86
C ASN A 134 5.55 51.17 -6.48
N GLU A 135 6.22 50.01 -6.38
CA GLU A 135 7.51 49.83 -7.04
C GLU A 135 7.31 49.94 -8.57
N VAL A 136 8.10 50.78 -9.25
CA VAL A 136 7.95 51.04 -10.70
C VAL A 136 8.80 50.09 -11.56
N ASP A 137 9.77 49.41 -10.94
CA ASP A 137 10.71 48.52 -11.64
C ASP A 137 10.17 47.09 -11.75
N ALA A 138 9.36 46.85 -12.78
CA ALA A 138 8.85 45.52 -13.09
C ALA A 138 9.98 44.50 -13.35
N SER A 139 11.12 44.93 -13.89
CA SER A 139 12.26 44.04 -14.17
C SER A 139 12.82 43.44 -12.89
N LYS A 140 12.90 44.23 -11.82
CA LYS A 140 13.29 43.74 -10.49
C LYS A 140 12.33 42.68 -9.96
N LEU A 141 11.01 42.88 -10.10
CA LEU A 141 10.03 41.87 -9.71
C LEU A 141 10.23 40.55 -10.48
N PHE A 142 10.38 40.62 -11.81
CA PHE A 142 10.62 39.41 -12.62
C PHE A 142 11.90 38.68 -12.20
N ASN A 143 12.99 39.41 -11.95
CA ASN A 143 14.24 38.83 -11.48
C ASN A 143 14.09 38.15 -10.11
N ASP A 144 13.37 38.76 -9.17
CA ASP A 144 13.09 38.18 -7.86
C ASP A 144 12.27 36.88 -7.98
N LEU A 145 11.23 36.88 -8.82
CA LEU A 145 10.41 35.70 -9.06
C LEU A 145 11.19 34.55 -9.71
N GLN A 146 12.06 34.85 -10.69
CA GLN A 146 12.96 33.85 -11.29
C GLN A 146 13.96 33.30 -10.27
N ARG A 147 14.48 34.16 -9.38
CA ARG A 147 15.37 33.72 -8.31
C ARG A 147 14.68 32.76 -7.35
N PHE A 148 13.43 33.03 -6.96
CA PHE A 148 12.65 32.09 -6.13
C PHE A 148 12.47 30.75 -6.83
N GLU A 149 12.06 30.76 -8.11
CA GLU A 149 11.91 29.53 -8.88
C GLU A 149 13.21 28.72 -8.95
N LYS A 150 14.34 29.38 -9.18
CA LYS A 150 15.66 28.73 -9.18
C LYS A 150 16.02 28.12 -7.84
N ILE A 151 15.81 28.83 -6.72
CA ILE A 151 16.14 28.31 -5.39
C ILE A 151 15.26 27.09 -5.07
N TYR A 152 13.95 27.19 -5.28
CA TYR A 152 13.02 26.13 -4.93
C TYR A 152 13.12 24.90 -5.86
N SER A 153 13.58 25.07 -7.10
CA SER A 153 13.85 23.94 -8.01
C SER A 153 15.19 23.24 -7.75
N THR A 154 16.13 23.89 -7.05
CA THR A 154 17.48 23.34 -6.82
C THR A 154 17.67 22.77 -5.42
N VAL A 155 16.98 23.30 -4.41
CA VAL A 155 17.11 22.85 -3.02
C VAL A 155 16.13 21.71 -2.75
N ASN A 156 16.66 20.50 -2.53
CA ASN A 156 15.85 19.38 -2.05
C ASN A 156 15.75 19.38 -0.52
N ILE A 157 14.67 19.97 0.01
CA ILE A 157 14.36 19.87 1.43
C ILE A 157 13.71 18.51 1.67
N GLN A 158 14.39 17.59 2.35
CA GLN A 158 13.81 16.28 2.67
C GLN A 158 12.62 16.40 3.63
N THR A 159 11.70 15.45 3.55
CA THR A 159 10.61 15.31 4.50
C THR A 159 11.18 14.91 5.85
N TYR A 160 10.85 15.67 6.89
CA TYR A 160 11.14 15.21 8.24
C TYR A 160 10.30 13.96 8.57
N MET A 161 10.99 12.84 8.76
CA MET A 161 10.41 11.55 9.12
C MET A 161 10.77 11.19 10.56
N PRO A 162 9.80 11.14 11.49
CA PRO A 162 10.00 10.56 12.81
C PRO A 162 10.55 9.13 12.73
N ILE A 163 11.43 8.77 13.67
CA ILE A 163 12.12 7.48 13.69
C ILE A 163 11.15 6.29 13.82
N GLU A 164 9.98 6.53 14.40
CA GLU A 164 8.90 5.56 14.58
C GLU A 164 8.40 5.04 13.24
N PHE A 165 8.42 5.84 12.18
CA PHE A 165 8.07 5.36 10.85
C PHE A 165 9.07 4.36 10.31
N TYR A 166 10.36 4.62 10.50
CA TYR A 166 11.41 3.68 10.14
C TYR A 166 11.28 2.40 10.95
N ASN A 167 11.15 2.53 12.28
CA ASN A 167 11.03 1.38 13.19
C ASN A 167 9.82 0.52 12.83
N GLY A 168 8.65 1.13 12.64
CA GLY A 168 7.43 0.41 12.29
C GLY A 168 7.50 -0.29 10.93
N LEU A 169 8.07 0.37 9.93
CA LEU A 169 8.21 -0.23 8.59
C LEU A 169 9.25 -1.35 8.61
N SER A 170 10.42 -1.10 9.19
CA SER A 170 11.51 -2.08 9.33
C SER A 170 11.04 -3.32 10.08
N GLN A 171 10.37 -3.15 11.22
CA GLN A 171 9.80 -4.25 11.99
C GLN A 171 8.80 -5.05 11.15
N GLY A 172 7.83 -4.39 10.51
CA GLY A 172 6.83 -5.08 9.68
C GLY A 172 7.46 -5.86 8.52
N LEU A 173 8.44 -5.26 7.83
CA LEU A 173 9.17 -5.91 6.73
C LEU A 173 9.99 -7.11 7.23
N ASN A 174 10.61 -7.02 8.41
CA ASN A 174 11.39 -8.11 9.00
C ASN A 174 10.51 -9.24 9.54
N SER A 175 9.31 -8.95 10.03
CA SER A 175 8.34 -9.95 10.49
C SER A 175 7.63 -10.67 9.35
N TYR A 176 7.65 -10.12 8.13
CA TYR A 176 6.98 -10.71 6.98
C TYR A 176 7.70 -11.96 6.44
N SER A 177 6.91 -13.00 6.19
CA SER A 177 7.30 -14.24 5.52
C SER A 177 6.38 -14.50 4.32
N ARG A 178 6.95 -15.06 3.24
CA ARG A 178 6.20 -15.47 2.05
C ARG A 178 5.33 -16.69 2.33
N LEU A 179 4.14 -16.74 1.74
CA LEU A 179 3.30 -17.94 1.65
C LEU A 179 3.57 -18.72 0.35
N SER A 180 4.00 -18.07 -0.72
CA SER A 180 4.42 -18.74 -1.95
C SER A 180 5.55 -19.73 -1.67
N GLY A 181 5.40 -20.96 -2.18
CA GLY A 181 6.33 -22.06 -1.92
C GLY A 181 6.10 -22.81 -0.60
N THR A 182 5.13 -22.40 0.23
CA THR A 182 4.78 -23.12 1.46
C THR A 182 3.70 -24.18 1.22
N THR A 183 3.65 -25.19 2.11
CA THR A 183 2.58 -26.19 2.15
C THR A 183 1.21 -25.56 2.41
N THR A 184 1.16 -24.46 3.17
CA THR A 184 -0.07 -23.73 3.48
C THR A 184 -0.74 -23.17 2.22
N LEU A 185 0.01 -22.54 1.31
CA LEU A 185 -0.56 -22.05 0.05
C LEU A 185 -1.04 -23.21 -0.84
N VAL A 186 -0.30 -24.32 -0.87
CA VAL A 186 -0.70 -25.54 -1.58
C VAL A 186 -2.02 -26.10 -1.02
N ASN A 187 -2.18 -26.11 0.31
CA ASN A 187 -3.39 -26.58 0.96
C ASN A 187 -4.57 -25.63 0.71
N LEU A 188 -4.34 -24.31 0.70
CA LEU A 188 -5.35 -23.33 0.30
C LEU A 188 -5.86 -23.58 -1.13
N ARG A 189 -4.94 -23.82 -2.09
CA ARG A 189 -5.28 -24.16 -3.49
C ARG A 189 -6.16 -25.41 -3.57
N LYS A 190 -5.69 -26.50 -2.95
CA LYS A 190 -6.41 -27.79 -2.93
C LYS A 190 -7.81 -27.64 -2.33
N THR A 191 -7.92 -26.96 -1.19
CA THR A 191 -9.20 -26.69 -0.52
C THR A 191 -10.16 -25.90 -1.42
N GLY A 192 -9.62 -24.98 -2.22
CA GLY A 192 -10.37 -24.20 -3.22
C GLY A 192 -10.77 -24.96 -4.48
N GLY A 193 -10.32 -26.20 -4.68
CA GLY A 193 -10.50 -26.92 -5.94
C GLY A 193 -9.70 -26.31 -7.10
N LEU A 194 -8.63 -25.58 -6.79
CA LEU A 194 -7.59 -25.21 -7.74
C LEU A 194 -6.53 -26.32 -7.66
N GLY A 195 -6.15 -26.91 -8.79
CA GLY A 195 -5.19 -28.02 -8.82
C GLY A 195 -3.81 -27.66 -8.23
N LYS A 196 -2.84 -28.57 -8.40
CA LYS A 196 -1.43 -28.24 -8.10
C LYS A 196 -0.99 -27.04 -8.95
N GLU A 197 0.02 -26.31 -8.46
CA GLU A 197 0.59 -25.14 -9.16
C GLU A 197 1.02 -25.46 -10.58
#